data_AF-A0A915P4M8-F1
#
_entry.id   AF-A0A915P4M8-F1
#
_cell.length_a   1.000
_cell.length_b   1.000
_cell.length_c   1.000
_cell.angle_alpha   90.00
_cell.angle_beta   90.00
_cell.angle_gamma   90.00
#
_symmetry.space_group_name_H-M   'P 1'
#
loop_
_entity.id
_entity.type
_entity.pdbx_description
1 polymer ?
#
loop_
_entity_poly.entity_id
_entity_poly.type
_entity_poly.pdbx_seq_one_letter_code
_entity_poly.pdbx_strand_id
1 'polypeptide(L)'
;MDQNQGEAVQQDIKNENGEVCQIEEIGKNEEENEEKEENYQNEEEDEDQQITNNLFLIKEAWLKLKEIEDNLEGLDLSKNKINLINEESKEYFELDGQLKEERENHEKKIKLIEEDTTTLAKCFSISQQKCNVQRKELKKKENEILKNLREIEGKMFNSPSTPIRQTTQQIRPPAMLPTTPFLLQAINATIQQQFQQGLQQLQQQTSQHALNLQPIQQQNLQNMQKLKKCQHCPSFIHRNAPTCPNCKQKIVSKTTKRVRKN
;
A
#
# COMPACT_ATOMS: atom_id res chain seq x y z
N MET A 1 71.34 -13.16 -41.35
CA MET A 1 70.96 -14.52 -41.74
C MET A 1 69.72 -14.37 -42.62
N ASP A 2 69.67 -14.58 -43.93
CA ASP A 2 70.62 -14.86 -45.02
C ASP A 2 69.96 -14.23 -46.27
N GLN A 3 70.55 -13.21 -46.89
CA GLN A 3 71.12 -13.26 -48.25
C GLN A 3 70.62 -14.41 -49.15
N ASN A 4 69.88 -14.07 -50.21
CA ASN A 4 70.27 -14.54 -51.54
C ASN A 4 69.79 -13.60 -52.65
N GLN A 5 70.77 -13.18 -53.44
CA GLN A 5 70.67 -12.45 -54.70
C GLN A 5 70.48 -13.46 -55.85
N GLY A 6 69.83 -13.04 -56.93
CA GLY A 6 69.77 -13.77 -58.18
C GLY A 6 69.51 -12.82 -59.34
N GLU A 7 70.60 -12.31 -59.92
CA GLU A 7 70.65 -11.62 -61.21
C GLU A 7 70.42 -12.63 -62.36
N ALA A 8 69.76 -12.22 -63.45
CA ALA A 8 70.15 -12.59 -64.82
C ALA A 8 69.44 -11.66 -65.84
N VAL A 9 70.18 -10.70 -66.41
CA VAL A 9 70.71 -10.66 -67.79
C VAL A 9 69.65 -10.45 -68.89
N GLN A 10 69.65 -9.23 -69.43
CA GLN A 10 69.18 -8.88 -70.77
C GLN A 10 70.16 -9.37 -71.84
N GLN A 11 69.66 -9.94 -72.93
CA GLN A 11 70.33 -9.89 -74.23
C GLN A 11 69.32 -9.56 -75.33
N ASP A 12 69.50 -8.37 -75.91
CA ASP A 12 68.96 -8.01 -77.22
C ASP A 12 69.86 -8.62 -78.31
N ILE A 13 69.27 -9.35 -79.25
CA ILE A 13 69.88 -9.63 -80.55
C ILE A 13 68.88 -9.17 -81.62
N LYS A 14 69.19 -8.02 -82.23
CA LYS A 14 68.67 -7.64 -83.54
C LYS A 14 69.58 -8.27 -84.59
N ASN A 15 69.00 -8.87 -85.63
CA ASN A 15 69.69 -9.06 -86.89
C ASN A 15 68.83 -8.50 -88.03
N GLU A 16 69.42 -7.51 -88.70
CA GLU A 16 69.08 -7.01 -90.02
C GLU A 16 69.67 -8.02 -91.02
N ASN A 17 68.85 -8.81 -91.72
CA ASN A 17 69.10 -9.35 -93.06
C ASN A 17 67.93 -10.24 -93.48
N GLY A 18 67.25 -9.84 -94.55
CA GLY A 18 66.12 -10.55 -95.12
C GLY A 18 66.48 -11.90 -95.73
N GLU A 19 65.50 -12.82 -95.62
CA GLU A 19 65.30 -14.08 -96.35
C GLU A 19 66.27 -15.24 -96.05
N VAL A 20 65.72 -16.36 -95.55
CA VAL A 20 65.30 -17.53 -96.35
C VAL A 20 64.48 -18.48 -95.46
N CYS A 21 63.39 -19.00 -96.01
CA CYS A 21 62.54 -20.04 -95.43
C CYS A 21 63.29 -21.37 -95.19
N GLN A 22 63.04 -22.01 -94.05
CA GLN A 22 63.02 -23.47 -93.95
C GLN A 22 61.76 -23.90 -93.20
N ILE A 23 61.00 -24.74 -93.90
CA ILE A 23 59.88 -25.54 -93.40
C ILE A 23 60.48 -26.85 -92.86
N GLU A 24 59.76 -27.53 -91.96
CA GLU A 24 60.02 -28.85 -91.34
C GLU A 24 60.84 -28.72 -90.04
N GLU A 25 60.35 -29.08 -88.85
CA GLU A 25 59.56 -30.26 -88.46
C GLU A 25 58.26 -29.88 -87.71
N ILE A 26 57.11 -30.13 -88.35
CA ILE A 26 55.85 -30.35 -87.63
C ILE A 26 55.74 -31.86 -87.46
N GLY A 27 55.91 -32.33 -86.23
CA GLY A 27 55.70 -33.75 -85.92
C GLY A 27 56.54 -34.18 -84.73
N LYS A 28 55.93 -34.10 -83.54
CA LYS A 28 56.26 -34.79 -82.25
C LYS A 28 56.10 -33.91 -80.98
N ASN A 29 55.28 -32.85 -80.99
CA ASN A 29 54.97 -32.07 -79.78
C ASN A 29 53.46 -32.00 -79.46
N GLU A 30 52.64 -32.91 -79.98
CA GLU A 30 51.21 -32.95 -79.62
C GLU A 30 50.99 -33.68 -78.28
N GLU A 31 51.79 -34.70 -77.94
CA GLU A 31 51.67 -35.41 -76.65
C GLU A 31 52.20 -34.61 -75.44
N GLU A 32 53.25 -33.78 -75.58
CA GLU A 32 53.76 -32.94 -74.48
C GLU A 32 52.90 -31.69 -74.19
N ASN A 33 51.98 -31.35 -75.10
CA ASN A 33 51.08 -30.20 -74.94
C ASN A 33 49.75 -30.61 -74.28
N GLU A 34 49.28 -31.84 -74.54
CA GLU A 34 48.12 -32.43 -73.85
C GLU A 34 48.41 -32.66 -72.36
N GLU A 35 49.60 -33.16 -71.97
CA GLU A 35 49.96 -33.32 -70.55
C GLU A 35 50.07 -31.98 -69.79
N LYS A 36 50.41 -30.89 -70.48
CA LYS A 36 50.43 -29.54 -69.87
C LYS A 36 49.02 -28.99 -69.68
N GLU A 37 48.13 -29.16 -70.67
CA GLU A 37 46.73 -28.74 -70.56
C GLU A 37 45.96 -29.51 -69.49
N GLU A 38 46.20 -30.82 -69.33
CA GLU A 38 45.62 -31.61 -68.22
C GLU A 38 46.13 -31.16 -66.85
N ASN A 39 47.40 -30.76 -66.73
CA ASN A 39 47.94 -30.28 -65.46
C ASN A 39 47.36 -28.90 -65.06
N TYR A 40 47.11 -28.01 -66.02
CA TYR A 40 46.42 -26.73 -65.76
C TYR A 40 44.94 -26.92 -65.37
N GLN A 41 44.24 -27.89 -65.96
CA GLN A 41 42.85 -28.20 -65.59
C GLN A 41 42.75 -28.78 -64.18
N ASN A 42 43.70 -29.63 -63.77
CA ASN A 42 43.73 -30.17 -62.40
C ASN A 42 44.02 -29.08 -61.34
N GLU A 43 44.89 -28.11 -61.65
CA GLU A 43 45.15 -26.96 -60.75
C GLU A 43 43.92 -26.06 -60.60
N GLU A 44 43.16 -25.82 -61.68
CA GLU A 44 41.91 -25.04 -61.64
C GLU A 44 40.81 -25.74 -60.82
N GLU A 45 40.67 -27.06 -60.95
CA GLU A 45 39.73 -27.85 -60.13
C GLU A 45 40.09 -27.85 -58.64
N ASP A 46 41.38 -27.93 -58.30
CA ASP A 46 41.86 -27.85 -56.92
C ASP A 46 41.63 -26.45 -56.30
N GLU A 47 41.85 -25.38 -57.08
CA GLU A 47 41.55 -24.01 -56.67
C GLU A 47 40.05 -23.81 -56.43
N ASP A 48 39.19 -24.28 -57.34
CA ASP A 48 37.74 -24.20 -57.20
C ASP A 48 37.23 -24.99 -56.00
N GLN A 49 37.81 -26.18 -55.74
CA GLN A 49 37.50 -26.97 -54.55
C GLN A 49 37.95 -26.26 -53.27
N GLN A 50 39.11 -25.60 -53.28
CA GLN A 50 39.60 -24.80 -52.17
C GLN A 50 38.71 -23.57 -51.90
N ILE A 51 38.30 -22.86 -52.95
CA ILE A 51 37.36 -21.73 -52.87
C ILE A 51 36.04 -22.21 -52.29
N THR A 52 35.52 -23.34 -52.76
CA THR A 52 34.26 -23.92 -52.27
C THR A 52 34.34 -24.27 -50.78
N ASN A 53 35.44 -24.89 -50.35
CA ASN A 53 35.69 -25.21 -48.93
C ASN A 53 35.78 -23.93 -48.09
N ASN A 54 36.48 -22.90 -48.58
CA ASN A 54 36.59 -21.61 -47.89
C ASN A 54 35.23 -20.90 -47.78
N LEU A 55 34.41 -20.91 -48.84
CA LEU A 55 33.06 -20.35 -48.81
C LEU A 55 32.15 -21.08 -47.81
N PHE A 56 32.28 -22.40 -47.70
CA PHE A 56 31.56 -23.18 -46.69
C PHE A 56 31.92 -22.75 -45.27
N LEU A 57 33.23 -22.63 -44.97
CA LEU A 57 33.71 -22.18 -43.66
C LEU A 57 33.28 -20.76 -43.33
N ILE A 58 33.31 -19.84 -44.31
CA ILE A 58 32.82 -18.47 -44.15
C ILE A 58 31.33 -18.46 -43.81
N LYS A 59 30.52 -19.27 -44.51
CA LYS A 59 29.09 -19.37 -44.24
C LYS A 59 28.81 -19.93 -42.84
N GLU A 60 29.54 -20.96 -42.42
CA GLU A 60 29.42 -21.51 -41.06
C GLU A 60 29.79 -20.48 -39.99
N ALA A 61 30.90 -19.74 -40.19
CA ALA A 61 31.32 -18.68 -39.28
C ALA A 61 30.29 -17.55 -39.18
N TRP A 62 29.67 -17.16 -40.30
CA TRP A 62 28.62 -16.15 -40.33
C TRP A 62 27.37 -16.58 -39.55
N LEU A 63 26.95 -17.85 -39.69
CA LEU A 63 25.83 -18.38 -38.91
C LEU A 63 26.12 -18.37 -37.39
N LYS A 64 27.34 -18.74 -36.98
CA LYS A 64 27.76 -18.68 -35.57
C LYS A 64 27.78 -17.25 -35.04
N LEU A 65 28.24 -16.28 -35.84
CA LEU A 65 28.23 -14.87 -35.48
C LEU A 65 26.80 -14.35 -35.26
N LYS A 66 25.86 -14.74 -36.12
CA LYS A 66 24.45 -14.38 -35.96
C LYS A 66 23.82 -14.96 -34.70
N GLU A 67 24.13 -16.22 -34.39
CA GLU A 67 23.69 -16.84 -33.13
C GLU A 67 24.26 -16.11 -31.89
N ILE A 68 25.51 -15.67 -31.95
CA ILE A 68 26.12 -14.86 -30.88
C ILE A 68 25.40 -13.52 -30.74
N GLU A 69 25.08 -12.85 -31.85
CA GLU A 69 24.35 -11.58 -31.86
C GLU A 69 22.95 -11.71 -31.22
N ASP A 70 22.18 -12.71 -31.63
CA ASP A 70 20.84 -12.99 -31.07
C ASP A 70 20.92 -13.28 -29.56
N ASN A 71 21.96 -14.02 -29.12
CA ASN A 71 22.20 -14.30 -27.71
C ASN A 71 22.60 -13.04 -26.90
N LEU A 72 23.37 -12.13 -27.49
CA LEU A 72 23.74 -10.85 -26.86
C LEU A 72 22.50 -9.95 -26.66
N GLU A 73 21.59 -9.89 -27.62
CA GLU A 73 20.32 -9.16 -27.47
C GLU A 73 19.47 -9.74 -26.31
N GLY A 74 19.42 -11.06 -26.20
CA GLY A 74 18.78 -11.75 -25.08
C GLY A 74 19.39 -11.42 -23.71
N LEU A 75 20.71 -11.23 -23.65
CA LEU A 75 21.41 -10.82 -22.43
C LEU A 75 21.09 -9.38 -22.03
N ASP A 76 21.01 -8.45 -22.98
CA ASP A 76 20.64 -7.05 -22.69
C ASP A 76 19.21 -6.93 -22.16
N LEU A 77 18.26 -7.68 -22.75
CA LEU A 77 16.90 -7.77 -22.22
C LEU A 77 16.88 -8.33 -20.79
N SER A 78 17.69 -9.35 -20.52
CA SER A 78 17.78 -9.97 -19.20
C SER A 78 18.38 -9.02 -18.17
N LYS A 79 19.43 -8.28 -18.54
CA LYS A 79 20.06 -7.23 -17.72
C LYS A 79 19.06 -6.13 -17.36
N ASN A 80 18.26 -5.67 -18.33
CA ASN A 80 17.23 -4.66 -18.07
C ASN A 80 16.15 -5.16 -17.10
N LYS A 81 15.73 -6.43 -17.22
CA LYS A 81 14.80 -7.05 -16.26
C LYS A 81 15.38 -7.14 -14.85
N ILE A 82 16.66 -7.53 -14.71
CA ILE A 82 17.35 -7.59 -13.42
C ILE A 82 17.40 -6.20 -12.77
N ASN A 83 17.72 -5.16 -13.54
CA ASN A 83 17.73 -3.79 -13.02
C ASN A 83 16.35 -3.35 -12.52
N LEU A 84 15.28 -3.67 -13.26
CA LEU A 84 13.92 -3.37 -12.83
C LEU A 84 13.57 -4.08 -11.51
N ILE A 85 13.89 -5.38 -11.40
CA ILE A 85 13.68 -6.16 -10.18
C ILE A 85 14.46 -5.57 -9.00
N ASN A 86 15.68 -5.07 -9.23
CA ASN A 86 16.50 -4.45 -8.19
C ASN A 86 15.89 -3.14 -7.69
N GLU A 87 15.37 -2.30 -8.58
CA GLU A 87 14.68 -1.06 -8.19
C GLU A 87 13.38 -1.37 -7.43
N GLU A 88 12.56 -2.31 -7.91
CA GLU A 88 11.36 -2.76 -7.17
C GLU A 88 11.73 -3.32 -5.79
N SER A 89 12.80 -4.13 -5.70
CA SER A 89 13.28 -4.68 -4.43
C SER A 89 13.69 -3.58 -3.45
N LYS A 90 14.35 -2.52 -3.95
CA LYS A 90 14.73 -1.36 -3.15
C LYS A 90 13.50 -0.63 -2.58
N GLU A 91 12.47 -0.42 -3.40
CA GLU A 91 11.20 0.16 -2.94
C GLU A 91 10.55 -0.69 -1.85
N TYR A 92 10.57 -2.03 -1.98
CA TYR A 92 10.06 -2.93 -0.93
C TYR A 92 10.85 -2.83 0.37
N PHE A 93 12.18 -2.70 0.33
CA PHE A 93 12.99 -2.52 1.53
C PHE A 93 12.73 -1.16 2.21
N GLU A 94 12.54 -0.10 1.44
CA GLU A 94 12.16 1.21 1.98
C GLU A 94 10.78 1.16 2.65
N LEU A 95 9.81 0.50 2.02
CA LEU A 95 8.47 0.31 2.59
C LEU A 95 8.49 -0.54 3.87
N ASP A 96 9.29 -1.61 3.91
CA ASP A 96 9.46 -2.43 5.12
C ASP A 96 10.06 -1.60 6.28
N GLY A 97 11.03 -0.73 5.97
CA GLY A 97 11.57 0.24 6.92
C GLY A 97 10.51 1.17 7.51
N GLN A 98 9.65 1.75 6.67
CA GLN A 98 8.55 2.62 7.11
C GLN A 98 7.54 1.86 7.97
N LEU A 99 7.17 0.63 7.58
CA LEU A 99 6.24 -0.21 8.34
C LEU A 99 6.82 -0.59 9.71
N LYS A 100 8.13 -0.80 9.80
CA LYS A 100 8.81 -1.06 11.07
C LYS A 100 8.77 0.16 11.99
N GLU A 101 9.05 1.35 11.46
CA GLU A 101 8.96 2.60 12.22
C GLU A 101 7.52 2.87 12.72
N GLU A 102 6.52 2.68 11.85
CA GLU A 102 5.11 2.83 12.23
C GLU A 102 4.70 1.84 13.32
N ARG A 103 5.16 0.59 13.23
CA ARG A 103 4.94 -0.43 14.26
C ARG A 103 5.52 0.00 15.62
N GLU A 104 6.76 0.47 15.65
CA GLU A 104 7.41 0.95 16.88
C GLU A 104 6.68 2.17 17.47
N ASN A 105 6.20 3.08 16.62
CA ASN A 105 5.38 4.22 17.04
C ASN A 105 4.05 3.76 17.65
N HIS A 106 3.36 2.81 17.00
CA HIS A 106 2.13 2.23 17.53
C HIS A 106 2.34 1.50 18.86
N GLU A 107 3.45 0.77 19.02
CA GLU A 107 3.79 0.13 20.29
C GLU A 107 3.97 1.15 21.43
N LYS A 108 4.65 2.28 21.15
CA LYS A 108 4.79 3.38 22.12
C LYS A 108 3.44 3.98 22.51
N LYS A 109 2.55 4.20 21.54
CA LYS A 109 1.18 4.69 21.80
C LYS A 109 0.35 3.72 22.63
N ILE A 110 0.46 2.41 22.36
CA ILE A 110 -0.23 1.38 23.14
C ILE A 110 0.24 1.41 24.60
N LYS A 111 1.55 1.47 24.85
CA LYS A 111 2.10 1.57 26.21
C LYS A 111 1.57 2.78 26.96
N LEU A 112 1.49 3.95 26.30
CA LEU A 112 0.92 5.15 26.90
C LEU A 112 -0.56 4.97 27.26
N ILE A 113 -1.36 4.35 26.37
CA ILE A 113 -2.78 4.07 26.64
C ILE A 113 -2.94 3.09 27.83
N GLU A 114 -2.06 2.10 27.96
CA GLU A 114 -2.05 1.15 29.08
C GLU A 114 -1.73 1.86 30.41
N GLU A 115 -0.77 2.78 30.41
CA GLU A 115 -0.43 3.62 31.57
C GLU A 115 -1.61 4.55 31.97
N ASP A 116 -2.23 5.20 31.00
CA ASP A 116 -3.41 6.04 31.21
C ASP A 116 -4.59 5.24 31.76
N THR A 117 -4.84 4.05 31.20
CA THR A 117 -5.90 3.14 31.65
C THR A 117 -5.66 2.71 33.10
N THR A 118 -4.42 2.40 33.46
CA THR A 118 -4.02 2.04 34.82
C THR A 118 -4.24 3.21 35.78
N THR A 119 -3.88 4.42 35.36
CA THR A 119 -4.06 5.64 36.15
C THR A 119 -5.54 5.94 36.37
N LEU A 120 -6.37 5.84 35.31
CA LEU A 120 -7.81 6.03 35.39
C LEU A 120 -8.48 4.99 36.31
N ALA A 121 -8.07 3.72 36.22
CA ALA A 121 -8.58 2.67 37.11
C ALA A 121 -8.28 2.98 38.60
N LYS A 122 -7.07 3.48 38.89
CA LYS A 122 -6.70 3.92 40.24
C LYS A 122 -7.56 5.10 40.71
N CYS A 123 -7.74 6.12 39.88
CA CYS A 123 -8.61 7.26 40.17
C CYS A 123 -10.06 6.83 40.43
N PHE A 124 -10.59 5.90 39.64
CA PHE A 124 -11.92 5.34 39.82
C PHE A 124 -12.06 4.61 41.15
N SER A 125 -11.08 3.78 41.52
CA SER A 125 -11.06 3.07 42.81
C SER A 125 -11.08 4.03 44.00
N ILE A 126 -10.25 5.09 43.96
CA ILE A 126 -10.22 6.13 45.01
C ILE A 126 -11.57 6.85 45.09
N SER A 127 -12.15 7.24 43.96
CA SER A 127 -13.45 7.91 43.90
C SER A 127 -14.56 7.01 44.45
N GLN A 128 -14.58 5.74 44.07
CA GLN A 128 -15.53 4.74 44.55
C GLN A 128 -15.41 4.54 46.06
N GLN A 129 -14.20 4.45 46.61
CA GLN A 129 -13.98 4.37 48.05
C GLN A 129 -14.52 5.61 48.78
N LYS A 130 -14.26 6.82 48.26
CA LYS A 130 -14.77 8.07 48.83
C LYS A 130 -16.30 8.13 48.84
N CYS A 131 -16.95 7.76 47.73
CA CYS A 131 -18.40 7.66 47.63
C CYS A 131 -18.98 6.65 48.64
N ASN A 132 -18.31 5.50 48.81
CA ASN A 132 -18.75 4.48 49.77
C ASN A 132 -18.65 4.96 51.22
N VAL A 133 -17.61 5.72 51.58
CA VAL A 133 -17.47 6.33 52.91
C VAL A 133 -18.59 7.35 53.14
N GLN A 134 -18.78 8.28 52.20
CA GLN A 134 -19.84 9.29 52.30
C GLN A 134 -21.24 8.67 52.39
N ARG A 135 -21.51 7.61 51.63
CA ARG A 135 -22.77 6.87 51.70
C ARG A 135 -23.00 6.24 53.08
N LYS A 136 -21.95 5.66 53.69
CA LYS A 136 -22.03 5.11 55.05
C LYS A 136 -22.30 6.21 56.09
N GLU A 137 -21.67 7.38 55.96
CA GLU A 137 -21.90 8.52 56.85
C GLU A 137 -23.31 9.09 56.72
N LEU A 138 -23.82 9.27 55.49
CA LEU A 138 -25.19 9.69 55.24
C LEU A 138 -26.20 8.73 55.86
N LYS A 139 -26.00 7.42 55.68
CA LYS A 139 -26.88 6.40 56.27
C LYS A 139 -26.87 6.42 57.81
N LYS A 140 -25.72 6.74 58.44
CA LYS A 140 -25.64 6.92 59.89
C LYS A 140 -26.46 8.14 60.34
N LYS A 141 -26.31 9.28 59.66
CA LYS A 141 -27.08 10.51 59.96
C LYS A 141 -28.57 10.30 59.75
N GLU A 142 -28.97 9.59 58.69
CA GLU A 142 -30.37 9.22 58.43
C GLU A 142 -30.97 8.40 59.57
N ASN A 143 -30.25 7.36 60.03
CA ASN A 143 -30.69 6.55 61.16
C ASN A 143 -30.78 7.35 62.48
N GLU A 144 -29.86 8.28 62.71
CA GLU A 144 -29.87 9.17 63.87
C GLU A 144 -31.08 10.11 63.85
N ILE A 145 -31.40 10.69 62.68
CA ILE A 145 -32.60 11.50 62.49
C ILE A 145 -33.86 10.68 62.76
N LEU A 146 -33.96 9.47 62.20
CA LEU A 146 -35.10 8.57 62.43
C LEU A 146 -35.26 8.21 63.92
N LYS A 147 -34.16 8.03 64.64
CA LYS A 147 -34.18 7.80 66.10
C LYS A 147 -34.69 9.04 66.84
N ASN A 148 -34.18 10.22 66.52
CA ASN A 148 -34.59 11.48 67.14
C ASN A 148 -36.07 11.78 66.90
N LEU A 149 -36.58 11.52 65.69
CA LEU A 149 -38.01 11.66 65.36
C LEU A 149 -38.88 10.74 66.24
N ARG A 150 -38.48 9.48 66.39
CA ARG A 150 -39.20 8.52 67.26
C ARG A 150 -39.21 8.97 68.73
N GLU A 151 -38.10 9.53 69.22
CA GLU A 151 -38.03 10.08 70.58
C GLU A 151 -38.96 11.28 70.78
N ILE A 152 -39.04 12.17 69.78
CA ILE A 152 -39.95 13.33 69.80
C ILE A 152 -41.41 12.85 69.80
N GLU A 153 -41.78 11.90 68.93
CA GLU A 153 -43.11 11.31 68.91
C GLU A 153 -43.46 10.68 70.27
N GLY A 154 -42.56 9.89 70.86
CA GLY A 154 -42.77 9.30 72.18
C GLY A 154 -42.97 10.33 73.30
N LYS A 155 -42.30 11.48 73.23
CA LYS A 155 -42.50 12.59 74.17
C LYS A 155 -43.85 13.27 73.98
N MET A 156 -44.33 13.42 72.74
CA MET A 156 -45.64 14.01 72.46
C MET A 156 -46.80 13.13 72.99
N PHE A 157 -46.69 11.80 72.89
CA PHE A 157 -47.75 10.88 73.35
C PHE A 157 -47.77 10.64 74.87
N ASN A 158 -46.63 10.81 75.56
CA ASN A 158 -46.52 10.57 77.00
C ASN A 158 -46.56 11.85 77.85
N SER A 159 -46.69 13.03 77.24
CA SER A 159 -46.86 14.26 77.98
C SER A 159 -48.29 14.29 78.56
N PRO A 160 -48.48 14.36 79.89
CA PRO A 160 -49.80 14.42 80.50
C PRO A 160 -50.50 15.67 79.99
N SER A 161 -51.64 15.47 79.33
CA SER A 161 -52.48 16.51 78.77
C SER A 161 -52.93 17.48 79.86
N THR A 162 -52.26 18.62 79.98
CA THR A 162 -52.87 19.81 80.58
C THR A 162 -53.94 20.32 79.61
N PRO A 163 -55.17 20.58 80.08
CA PRO A 163 -56.24 21.06 79.22
C PRO A 163 -55.91 22.48 78.76
N ILE A 164 -55.56 22.64 77.49
CA ILE A 164 -55.39 23.95 76.87
C ILE A 164 -56.79 24.55 76.68
N ARG A 165 -57.03 25.59 77.46
CA ARG A 165 -58.15 26.51 77.37
C ARG A 165 -58.20 27.08 75.95
N GLN A 166 -59.31 26.83 75.24
CA GLN A 166 -59.63 27.48 73.98
C GLN A 166 -59.87 28.97 74.25
N THR A 167 -58.87 29.81 73.97
CA THR A 167 -59.09 31.25 73.75
C THR A 167 -59.10 31.50 72.26
N THR A 168 -60.30 31.65 71.73
CA THR A 168 -60.61 32.18 70.41
C THR A 168 -60.11 33.63 70.34
N GLN A 169 -58.87 33.83 69.92
CA GLN A 169 -58.45 35.11 69.36
C GLN A 169 -58.35 34.96 67.86
N GLN A 170 -59.10 35.83 67.17
CA GLN A 170 -58.98 36.08 65.74
C GLN A 170 -57.50 36.29 65.39
N ILE A 171 -56.92 35.34 64.67
CA ILE A 171 -55.64 35.53 64.01
C ILE A 171 -55.92 35.42 62.52
N ARG A 172 -55.70 36.57 61.88
CA ARG A 172 -55.55 36.86 60.46
C ARG A 172 -54.99 35.66 59.66
N PRO A 173 -55.46 35.42 58.42
CA PRO A 173 -54.97 34.32 57.60
C PRO A 173 -53.44 34.42 57.44
N PRO A 174 -52.68 33.36 57.75
CA PRO A 174 -51.26 33.35 57.46
C PRO A 174 -51.08 33.37 55.96
N ALA A 175 -50.20 34.26 55.50
CA ALA A 175 -49.76 34.31 54.11
C ALA A 175 -49.40 32.91 53.62
N MET A 176 -49.89 32.57 52.43
CA MET A 176 -49.63 31.32 51.75
C MET A 176 -48.11 31.06 51.76
N LEU A 177 -47.69 30.02 52.47
CA LEU A 177 -46.37 29.43 52.26
C LEU A 177 -46.25 29.14 50.77
N PRO A 178 -45.18 29.58 50.09
CA PRO A 178 -44.98 29.25 48.69
C PRO A 178 -44.86 27.73 48.64
N THR A 179 -45.85 27.13 47.99
CA THR A 179 -45.84 25.75 47.56
C THR A 179 -44.47 25.46 46.97
N THR A 180 -43.98 24.25 47.20
CA THR A 180 -42.65 23.74 46.87
C THR A 180 -42.39 23.33 45.39
N PRO A 181 -43.10 23.78 44.32
CA PRO A 181 -42.63 23.51 42.95
C PRO A 181 -41.45 24.40 42.54
N PHE A 182 -41.34 25.63 43.06
CA PHE A 182 -40.35 26.60 42.56
C PHE A 182 -38.90 26.25 42.93
N LEU A 183 -38.65 25.72 44.13
CA LEU A 183 -37.31 25.30 44.53
C LEU A 183 -36.84 24.08 43.74
N LEU A 184 -37.72 23.11 43.47
CA LEU A 184 -37.39 21.94 42.68
C LEU A 184 -37.15 22.30 41.20
N GLN A 185 -37.92 23.26 40.68
CA GLN A 185 -37.73 23.78 39.33
C GLN A 185 -36.45 24.60 39.20
N ALA A 186 -36.10 25.39 40.21
CA ALA A 186 -34.83 26.10 40.28
C ALA A 186 -33.65 25.13 40.31
N ILE A 187 -33.70 24.08 41.15
CA ILE A 187 -32.66 23.05 41.22
C ILE A 187 -32.50 22.33 39.88
N ASN A 188 -33.60 21.93 39.24
CA ASN A 188 -33.54 21.29 37.92
C ASN A 188 -33.00 22.22 36.83
N ALA A 189 -33.36 23.51 36.87
CA ALA A 189 -32.82 24.51 35.95
C ALA A 189 -31.30 24.71 36.16
N THR A 190 -30.83 24.73 37.41
CA THR A 190 -29.39 24.86 37.71
C THR A 190 -28.61 23.62 37.26
N ILE A 191 -29.16 22.41 37.44
CA ILE A 191 -28.53 21.17 36.97
C ILE A 191 -28.42 21.16 35.43
N GLN A 192 -29.49 21.55 34.72
CA GLN A 192 -29.42 21.63 33.25
C GLN A 192 -28.44 22.70 32.77
N GLN A 193 -28.37 23.84 33.46
CA GLN A 193 -27.45 24.91 33.10
C GLN A 193 -25.97 24.49 33.29
N GLN A 194 -25.65 23.82 34.40
CA GLN A 194 -24.30 23.29 34.61
C GLN A 194 -23.92 22.21 33.59
N PHE A 195 -24.88 21.37 33.19
CA PHE A 195 -24.63 20.36 32.17
C PHE A 195 -24.33 20.97 30.79
N GLN A 196 -25.08 22.01 30.39
CA GLN A 196 -24.81 22.73 29.13
C GLN A 196 -23.49 23.49 29.15
N GLN A 197 -23.11 24.11 30.28
CA GLN A 197 -21.81 24.77 30.40
C GLN A 197 -20.64 23.77 30.36
N GLY A 198 -20.80 22.58 30.95
CA GLY A 198 -19.80 21.51 30.86
C GLY A 198 -19.58 21.02 29.42
N LEU A 199 -20.65 20.90 28.63
CA LEU A 199 -20.56 20.53 27.21
C LEU A 199 -19.86 21.60 26.36
N GLN A 200 -20.09 22.88 26.61
CA GLN A 200 -19.38 23.96 25.91
C GLN A 200 -17.88 24.02 26.27
N GLN A 201 -17.51 23.73 27.52
CA GLN A 201 -16.10 23.68 27.90
C GLN A 201 -15.37 22.48 27.27
N LEU A 202 -16.03 21.32 27.17
CA LEU A 202 -15.44 20.17 26.45
C LEU A 202 -15.22 20.48 24.97
N GLN A 203 -16.14 21.20 24.33
CA GLN A 203 -16.03 21.57 22.92
C GLN A 203 -14.94 22.63 22.67
N GLN A 204 -14.65 23.51 23.63
CA GLN A 204 -13.58 24.51 23.51
C GLN A 204 -12.19 23.97 23.84
N GLN A 205 -12.07 22.95 24.72
CA GLN A 205 -10.77 22.32 24.99
C GLN A 205 -10.27 21.43 23.85
N THR A 206 -11.15 20.93 22.98
CA THR A 206 -10.74 20.25 21.73
C THR A 206 -10.14 21.18 20.67
N SER A 207 -10.22 22.50 20.82
CA SER A 207 -9.80 23.45 19.80
C SER A 207 -8.34 23.92 19.90
N GLN A 208 -7.61 23.57 20.96
CA GLN A 208 -6.26 24.09 21.22
C GLN A 208 -5.15 23.01 21.25
N HIS A 209 -5.52 21.73 21.20
CA HIS A 209 -4.60 20.65 20.87
C HIS A 209 -5.06 19.98 19.58
N ALA A 210 -4.85 20.70 18.48
CA ALA A 210 -4.85 20.13 17.13
C ALA A 210 -3.65 19.17 16.97
N LEU A 211 -3.68 18.04 17.68
CA LEU A 211 -3.09 16.83 17.13
C LEU A 211 -4.03 16.42 16.00
N ASN A 212 -3.47 16.44 14.80
CA ASN A 212 -4.07 16.08 13.53
C ASN A 212 -4.61 14.63 13.56
N LEU A 213 -5.75 14.43 14.22
CA LEU A 213 -6.58 13.24 14.13
C LEU A 213 -7.78 13.60 13.28
N GLN A 214 -7.57 13.66 11.96
CA GLN A 214 -8.68 13.47 11.05
C GLN A 214 -9.34 12.11 11.33
N PRO A 215 -10.68 12.02 11.31
CA PRO A 215 -11.38 10.74 11.43
C PRO A 215 -11.26 9.97 10.09
N ILE A 216 -10.12 9.30 9.87
CA ILE A 216 -9.92 8.40 8.71
C ILE A 216 -10.91 7.21 8.75
N GLN A 217 -11.46 6.88 9.93
CA GLN A 217 -12.38 5.74 10.06
C GLN A 217 -13.80 5.96 9.51
N GLN A 218 -14.29 7.20 9.33
CA GLN A 218 -15.66 7.40 8.81
C GLN A 218 -15.75 7.48 7.28
N GLN A 219 -14.66 7.81 6.57
CA GLN A 219 -14.68 7.79 5.10
C GLN A 219 -14.62 6.37 4.50
N ASN A 220 -14.08 5.39 5.24
CA ASN A 220 -13.95 4.03 4.73
C ASN A 220 -15.30 3.26 4.73
N LEU A 221 -16.15 3.47 5.74
CA LEU A 221 -17.48 2.86 5.84
C LEU A 221 -18.48 3.38 4.79
N GLN A 222 -18.45 4.68 4.47
CA GLN A 222 -19.30 5.23 3.40
C GLN A 222 -18.81 4.84 1.99
N ASN A 223 -17.52 4.56 1.81
CA ASN A 223 -16.99 4.08 0.53
C ASN A 223 -17.33 2.61 0.25
N MET A 224 -17.39 1.76 1.28
CA MET A 224 -17.79 0.35 1.12
C MET A 224 -19.23 0.18 0.59
N GLN A 225 -20.14 1.12 0.87
CA GLN A 225 -21.50 1.07 0.33
C GLN A 225 -21.58 1.32 -1.19
N LYS A 226 -20.56 1.97 -1.78
CA LYS A 226 -20.50 2.29 -3.21
C LYS A 226 -19.86 1.17 -4.05
N LEU A 227 -19.36 0.11 -3.43
CA LEU A 227 -18.75 -1.01 -4.12
C LEU A 227 -19.73 -2.16 -4.32
N LYS A 228 -19.55 -2.92 -5.41
CA LYS A 228 -20.20 -4.21 -5.70
C LYS A 228 -19.13 -5.23 -6.06
N LYS A 229 -19.38 -6.51 -5.80
CA LYS A 229 -18.49 -7.60 -6.23
C LYS A 229 -18.65 -7.82 -7.74
N CYS A 230 -17.55 -8.03 -8.46
CA CYS A 230 -17.61 -8.44 -9.86
C CYS A 230 -18.25 -9.84 -9.98
N GLN A 231 -19.02 -10.08 -11.04
CA GLN A 231 -19.62 -11.39 -11.30
C GLN A 231 -18.62 -12.42 -11.87
N HIS A 232 -17.48 -11.95 -12.40
CA HIS A 232 -16.50 -12.78 -13.09
C HIS A 232 -15.18 -12.96 -12.32
N CYS A 233 -14.94 -12.17 -11.28
CA CYS A 233 -13.71 -12.24 -10.48
C CYS A 233 -13.98 -11.80 -9.02
N PRO A 234 -13.06 -12.09 -8.06
CA PRO A 234 -13.30 -11.78 -6.65
C PRO A 234 -13.14 -10.29 -6.29
N SER A 235 -12.85 -9.41 -7.25
CA SER A 235 -12.58 -7.99 -6.99
C SER A 235 -13.85 -7.16 -6.71
N PHE A 236 -13.71 -6.18 -5.83
CA PHE A 236 -14.72 -5.15 -5.58
C PHE A 236 -14.51 -3.95 -6.50
N ILE A 237 -15.61 -3.40 -7.00
CA ILE A 237 -15.60 -2.33 -8.00
C ILE A 237 -16.72 -1.33 -7.71
N HIS A 238 -16.63 -0.12 -8.24
CA HIS A 238 -17.68 0.87 -8.08
C HIS A 238 -19.02 0.38 -8.69
N ARG A 239 -20.15 0.64 -8.01
CA ARG A 239 -21.49 0.20 -8.44
C ARG A 239 -21.85 0.66 -9.86
N ASN A 240 -21.37 1.83 -10.25
CA ASN A 240 -21.62 2.44 -11.56
C ASN A 240 -20.52 2.16 -12.60
N ALA A 241 -19.52 1.32 -12.29
CA ALA A 241 -18.49 0.98 -13.27
C ALA A 241 -19.09 0.10 -14.39
N PRO A 242 -18.94 0.47 -15.68
CA PRO A 242 -19.46 -0.28 -16.82
C PRO A 242 -18.67 -1.57 -17.10
N THR A 243 -17.39 -1.59 -16.73
CA THR A 243 -16.45 -2.71 -16.94
C THR A 243 -15.60 -2.93 -15.70
N CYS A 244 -15.20 -4.18 -15.44
CA CYS A 244 -14.28 -4.48 -14.35
C CYS A 244 -12.85 -4.06 -14.74
N PRO A 245 -12.10 -3.32 -13.91
CA PRO A 245 -10.73 -2.94 -14.24
C PRO A 245 -9.78 -4.15 -14.29
N ASN A 246 -10.06 -5.19 -13.49
CA ASN A 246 -9.21 -6.38 -13.38
C ASN A 246 -9.47 -7.41 -14.49
N CYS A 247 -10.73 -7.80 -14.73
CA CYS A 247 -11.04 -8.83 -15.74
C CYS A 247 -11.58 -8.26 -17.06
N LYS A 248 -11.72 -6.95 -17.19
CA LYS A 248 -12.24 -6.22 -18.38
C LYS A 248 -13.66 -6.59 -18.83
N GLN A 249 -14.33 -7.52 -18.14
CA GLN A 249 -15.70 -7.93 -18.45
C GLN A 249 -16.72 -6.81 -18.21
N LYS A 250 -17.70 -6.69 -19.11
CA LYS A 250 -18.84 -5.77 -18.98
C LYS A 250 -19.73 -6.19 -17.82
N ILE A 251 -20.27 -5.20 -17.11
CA ILE A 251 -21.02 -5.44 -15.88
C ILE A 251 -22.45 -5.00 -16.07
N VAL A 252 -23.29 -5.96 -16.39
CA VAL A 252 -24.71 -5.73 -16.62
C VAL A 252 -25.41 -5.66 -15.26
N SER A 253 -25.90 -4.49 -14.86
CA SER A 253 -26.78 -4.37 -13.70
C SER A 253 -28.09 -5.11 -14.01
N LYS A 254 -28.38 -6.19 -13.27
CA LYS A 254 -29.67 -6.88 -13.31
C LYS A 254 -30.74 -6.00 -12.65
N THR A 255 -31.08 -4.88 -13.26
CA THR A 255 -32.27 -4.13 -12.87
C THR A 255 -33.44 -4.75 -13.63
N THR A 256 -34.12 -5.71 -13.02
CA THR A 256 -35.46 -6.13 -13.48
C THR A 256 -36.36 -4.90 -13.46
N LYS A 257 -36.64 -4.33 -14.64
CA LYS A 257 -37.69 -3.32 -14.80
C LYS A 257 -38.98 -3.93 -14.26
N ARG A 258 -39.45 -3.46 -13.09
CA ARG A 258 -40.81 -3.75 -12.62
C ARG A 258 -41.76 -3.23 -13.70
N VAL A 259 -42.34 -4.16 -14.46
CA VAL A 259 -43.49 -3.87 -15.31
C VAL A 259 -44.62 -3.43 -14.37
N ARG A 260 -45.00 -2.15 -14.43
CA ARG A 260 -46.24 -1.70 -13.80
C ARG A 260 -47.37 -2.36 -14.57
N LYS A 261 -48.09 -3.28 -13.93
CA LYS A 261 -49.39 -3.74 -14.43
C LYS A 261 -50.34 -2.55 -14.34
N ASN A 262 -50.81 -2.09 -15.50
CA ASN A 262 -52.08 -1.37 -15.60
C ASN A 262 -53.22 -2.39 -15.58
#